data_AF-A0A7Z7AX40-F1
#
_entry.id   AF-A0A7Z7AX40-F1
#
_cell.length_a   1.000
_cell.length_b   1.000
_cell.length_c   1.000
_cell.angle_alpha   90.00
_cell.angle_beta   90.00
_cell.angle_gamma   90.00
#
_symmetry.space_group_name_H-M   'P 1'
#
loop_
_entity.id
_entity.type
_entity.pdbx_description
1 polymer ?
#
loop_
_entity_poly.entity_id
_entity_poly.type
_entity_poly.pdbx_seq_one_letter_code
_entity_poly.pdbx_strand_id
1 'polypeptide(L)'
;MAGNDMKAFLDDNRGVTVIFGTLLLILITIIAASSVAYMISITQKQAMDLESHQQAVENENLKIVSIDPHGDGSNWESIDLKILNLNTQDSYISAIRINDGYFLYYRAYDTVSAFDVYKDYTAIYSANHRVLVPATKSKTLHLNFSDITLSGSEVIPASPSWTNTSHDYTYALEKHPWESFGKVPYTYNVTYSSNGTKCIETNNFSIDNENMKITFFGTNSGGNLTNITNYNIAYTINFTSYAGATPSKNDPIKAEIITSYINVFKELFTPPMPLADVQFKAEQVPTGNNSFTYDNYLILDASDSLDPDGFITDYKWAVWEDSNLIYDYNLSGMIVRYDPLYTSNVTIDLQITDDDGMTSRLSQVSGYVKIY
;
A
#
# COMPACT_ATOMS: atom_id res chain seq x y z
N MET A 1 -11.05 -78.75 68.67
CA MET A 1 -11.74 -78.37 67.42
C MET A 1 -11.87 -76.84 67.32
N ALA A 2 -10.76 -76.10 67.48
CA ALA A 2 -10.74 -74.62 67.49
C ALA A 2 -9.48 -74.00 66.84
N GLY A 3 -8.58 -74.82 66.27
CA GLY A 3 -7.30 -74.37 65.70
C GLY A 3 -7.27 -74.26 64.17
N ASN A 4 -8.29 -74.78 63.47
CA ASN A 4 -8.37 -74.70 62.00
C ASN A 4 -9.15 -73.49 61.49
N ASP A 5 -10.02 -72.89 62.32
CA ASP A 5 -10.82 -71.71 61.91
C ASP A 5 -10.01 -70.41 61.91
N MET A 6 -9.00 -70.29 62.78
CA MET A 6 -8.24 -69.04 62.92
C MET A 6 -7.23 -68.81 61.78
N LYS A 7 -6.73 -69.88 61.14
CA LYS A 7 -5.90 -69.76 59.92
C LYS A 7 -6.74 -69.42 58.69
N ALA A 8 -7.96 -69.97 58.58
CA ALA A 8 -8.89 -69.63 57.50
C ALA A 8 -9.40 -68.18 57.60
N PHE A 9 -9.50 -67.62 58.80
CA PHE A 9 -9.89 -66.21 59.02
C PHE A 9 -8.77 -65.21 58.71
N LEU A 10 -7.50 -65.62 58.84
CA LEU A 10 -6.33 -64.76 58.55
C LEU A 10 -5.91 -64.79 57.06
N ASP A 11 -6.28 -65.84 56.30
CA ASP A 11 -6.08 -65.94 54.85
C ASP A 11 -7.32 -65.52 54.03
N ASP A 12 -8.38 -65.00 54.66
CA ASP A 12 -9.59 -64.52 53.97
C ASP A 12 -9.37 -63.15 53.29
N ASN A 13 -8.61 -63.17 52.19
CA ASN A 13 -8.34 -62.01 51.34
C ASN A 13 -9.54 -61.56 50.49
N ARG A 14 -10.73 -62.15 50.69
CA ARG A 14 -11.95 -61.78 49.94
C ARG A 14 -12.37 -60.33 50.23
N GLY A 15 -12.24 -59.87 51.48
CA GLY A 15 -12.52 -58.47 51.85
C GLY A 15 -11.52 -57.49 51.24
N VAL A 16 -10.23 -57.83 51.24
CA VAL A 16 -9.15 -56.99 50.68
C VAL A 16 -9.26 -56.90 49.15
N THR A 17 -9.56 -58.01 48.47
CA THR A 17 -9.76 -58.03 47.01
C THR A 17 -10.94 -57.16 46.56
N VAL A 18 -12.04 -57.16 47.33
CA VAL A 18 -13.20 -56.29 47.07
C VAL A 18 -12.82 -54.82 47.24
N ILE A 19 -12.06 -54.46 48.28
CA ILE A 19 -11.60 -53.08 48.51
C ILE A 19 -10.65 -52.59 47.41
N PHE A 20 -9.70 -53.42 46.97
CA PHE A 20 -8.82 -53.05 45.85
C PHE A 20 -9.59 -52.94 44.53
N GLY A 21 -10.57 -53.82 44.28
CA GLY A 21 -11.44 -53.76 43.11
C GLY A 21 -12.29 -52.48 43.07
N THR A 22 -12.85 -52.07 44.21
CA THR A 22 -13.64 -50.82 44.30
C THR A 22 -12.76 -49.58 44.18
N LEU A 23 -11.57 -49.55 44.80
CA LEU A 23 -10.62 -48.45 44.66
C LEU A 23 -10.12 -48.30 43.21
N LEU A 24 -9.82 -49.41 42.53
CA LEU A 24 -9.43 -49.40 41.13
C LEU A 24 -10.57 -48.89 40.24
N LEU A 25 -11.80 -49.33 40.49
CA LEU A 25 -12.97 -48.86 39.75
C LEU A 25 -13.18 -47.35 39.93
N ILE A 26 -13.07 -46.85 41.17
CA ILE A 26 -13.17 -45.41 41.47
C ILE A 26 -12.08 -44.63 40.73
N LEU A 27 -10.84 -45.14 40.72
CA LEU A 27 -9.75 -44.48 40.01
C LEU A 27 -10.02 -44.42 38.50
N ILE A 28 -10.46 -45.53 37.90
CA ILE A 28 -10.78 -45.59 36.47
C ILE A 28 -11.91 -44.63 36.12
N THR A 29 -12.97 -44.57 36.93
CA THR A 29 -14.10 -43.67 36.66
C THR A 29 -13.71 -42.20 36.83
N ILE A 30 -12.86 -41.86 37.80
CA ILE A 30 -12.34 -40.49 37.95
C ILE A 30 -11.50 -40.11 36.72
N ILE A 31 -10.56 -40.97 36.30
CA ILE A 31 -9.72 -40.71 35.12
C ILE A 31 -10.60 -40.53 33.87
N ALA A 32 -11.55 -41.44 33.64
CA ALA A 32 -12.46 -41.36 32.50
C ALA A 32 -13.32 -40.08 32.53
N ALA A 33 -13.88 -39.73 33.69
CA ALA A 33 -14.68 -38.51 33.84
C ALA A 33 -13.85 -37.24 33.60
N SER A 34 -12.62 -37.17 34.12
CA SER A 34 -11.71 -36.05 33.90
C SER A 34 -11.31 -35.92 32.42
N SER A 35 -11.04 -37.03 31.72
CA SER A 35 -10.73 -37.01 30.28
C SER A 35 -11.90 -36.50 29.45
N VAL A 36 -13.13 -36.92 29.76
CA VAL A 36 -14.33 -36.44 29.06
C VAL A 36 -14.57 -34.96 29.33
N ALA A 37 -14.42 -34.50 30.58
CA ALA A 37 -14.55 -33.08 30.91
C ALA A 37 -13.52 -32.21 30.17
N TYR A 38 -12.26 -32.69 30.10
CA TYR A 38 -11.22 -32.02 29.34
C TYR A 38 -11.53 -31.97 27.83
N MET A 39 -12.02 -33.08 27.27
CA MET A 39 -12.46 -33.13 25.87
C MET A 39 -13.60 -32.13 25.60
N ILE A 40 -14.62 -32.08 26.46
CA ILE A 40 -15.73 -31.12 26.35
C ILE A 40 -15.20 -29.69 26.40
N SER A 41 -14.25 -29.39 27.31
CA SER A 41 -13.65 -28.06 27.40
C SER A 41 -12.89 -27.67 26.14
N ILE A 42 -12.12 -28.59 25.54
CA ILE A 42 -11.45 -28.35 24.25
C ILE A 42 -12.49 -28.13 23.15
N THR A 43 -13.51 -28.98 23.05
CA THR A 43 -14.54 -28.84 22.01
C THR A 43 -15.35 -27.55 22.16
N GLN A 44 -15.69 -27.14 23.38
CA GLN A 44 -16.35 -25.87 23.64
C GLN A 44 -15.47 -24.68 23.25
N LYS A 45 -14.18 -24.74 23.57
CA LYS A 45 -13.22 -23.72 23.15
C LYS A 45 -13.14 -23.62 21.62
N GLN A 46 -12.99 -24.77 20.93
CA GLN A 46 -12.95 -24.81 19.47
C GLN A 46 -14.24 -24.31 18.82
N ALA A 47 -15.41 -24.65 19.38
CA ALA A 47 -16.69 -24.18 18.88
C ALA A 47 -16.83 -22.66 19.07
N MET A 48 -16.41 -22.14 20.22
CA MET A 48 -16.40 -20.71 20.51
C MET A 48 -15.43 -19.95 19.60
N ASP A 49 -14.23 -20.47 19.39
CA ASP A 49 -13.23 -19.89 18.48
C ASP A 49 -13.76 -19.87 17.03
N LEU A 50 -14.43 -20.95 16.60
CA LEU A 50 -15.04 -21.03 15.26
C LEU A 50 -16.20 -20.04 15.11
N GLU A 51 -17.11 -19.97 16.07
CA GLU A 51 -18.24 -19.04 16.05
C GLU A 51 -17.76 -17.58 16.05
N SER A 52 -16.77 -17.27 16.90
CA SER A 52 -16.13 -15.94 16.91
C SER A 52 -15.48 -15.61 15.57
N HIS A 53 -14.84 -16.57 14.91
CA HIS A 53 -14.22 -16.35 13.60
C HIS A 53 -15.29 -16.14 12.52
N GLN A 54 -16.36 -16.94 12.52
CA GLN A 54 -17.48 -16.77 11.59
C GLN A 54 -18.13 -15.39 11.76
N GLN A 55 -18.39 -14.96 12.99
CA GLN A 55 -18.91 -13.63 13.26
C GLN A 55 -17.97 -12.52 12.80
N ALA A 56 -16.65 -12.68 12.95
CA ALA A 56 -15.68 -11.69 12.47
C ALA A 56 -15.66 -11.59 10.94
N VAL A 57 -15.76 -12.73 10.24
CA VAL A 57 -15.86 -12.79 8.78
C VAL A 57 -17.16 -12.15 8.30
N GLU A 58 -18.30 -12.50 8.90
CA GLU A 58 -19.62 -12.00 8.49
C GLU A 58 -19.82 -10.51 8.76
N ASN A 59 -19.25 -10.00 9.87
CA ASN A 59 -19.41 -8.60 10.25
C ASN A 59 -18.33 -7.69 9.68
N GLU A 60 -17.35 -8.22 8.94
CA GLU A 60 -16.34 -7.38 8.32
C GLU A 60 -16.91 -6.62 7.12
N ASN A 61 -16.88 -5.31 7.20
CA ASN A 61 -17.37 -4.36 6.23
C ASN A 61 -16.35 -3.24 6.02
N LEU A 62 -15.60 -3.35 4.91
CA LEU A 62 -14.72 -2.30 4.43
C LEU A 62 -15.34 -1.70 3.18
N LYS A 63 -15.12 -0.40 2.98
CA LYS A 63 -15.53 0.30 1.77
C LYS A 63 -14.33 0.99 1.13
N ILE A 64 -14.18 0.81 -0.18
CA ILE A 64 -13.31 1.65 -0.98
C ILE A 64 -14.08 2.94 -1.23
N VAL A 65 -13.61 4.07 -0.72
CA VAL A 65 -14.40 5.31 -0.71
C VAL A 65 -14.01 6.29 -1.80
N SER A 66 -12.76 6.24 -2.24
CA SER A 66 -12.28 7.07 -3.34
C SER A 66 -11.00 6.49 -3.90
N ILE A 67 -10.74 6.86 -5.14
CA ILE A 67 -9.45 6.72 -5.80
C ILE A 67 -8.86 8.11 -6.02
N ASP A 68 -7.53 8.22 -6.08
CA ASP A 68 -6.83 9.43 -6.51
C ASP A 68 -5.64 8.98 -7.37
N PRO A 69 -5.84 8.88 -8.71
CA PRO A 69 -4.83 8.39 -9.63
C PRO A 69 -3.85 9.51 -10.04
N HIS A 70 -2.55 9.18 -10.05
CA HIS A 70 -1.46 10.12 -10.35
C HIS A 70 -0.62 9.67 -11.55
N GLY A 71 -0.16 10.63 -12.34
CA GLY A 71 0.80 10.42 -13.43
C GLY A 71 0.59 11.39 -14.59
N ASP A 72 1.64 11.68 -15.34
CA ASP A 72 1.60 12.67 -16.43
C ASP A 72 1.51 12.03 -17.83
N GLY A 73 1.77 10.72 -17.93
CA GLY A 73 1.76 9.97 -19.19
C GLY A 73 0.39 9.46 -19.64
N SER A 74 0.39 8.50 -20.59
CA SER A 74 -0.81 7.80 -21.07
C SER A 74 -1.31 6.70 -20.11
N ASN A 75 -0.46 6.30 -19.18
CA ASN A 75 -0.75 5.31 -18.14
C ASN A 75 -0.61 5.98 -16.77
N TRP A 76 -1.28 5.41 -15.77
CA TRP A 76 -1.14 5.86 -14.39
C TRP A 76 0.21 5.41 -13.80
N GLU A 77 0.85 6.27 -13.00
CA GLU A 77 2.12 5.97 -12.34
C GLU A 77 1.91 5.44 -10.93
N SER A 78 0.92 5.99 -10.23
CA SER A 78 0.48 5.52 -8.92
C SER A 78 -0.99 5.81 -8.68
N ILE A 79 -1.57 5.16 -7.69
CA ILE A 79 -2.93 5.38 -7.23
C ILE A 79 -2.93 5.46 -5.71
N ASP A 80 -3.61 6.48 -5.17
CA ASP A 80 -3.96 6.54 -3.76
C ASP A 80 -5.38 6.02 -3.56
N LEU A 81 -5.48 4.88 -2.89
CA LEU A 81 -6.75 4.19 -2.63
C LEU A 81 -7.17 4.41 -1.19
N LYS A 82 -8.29 5.11 -0.97
CA LYS A 82 -8.79 5.35 0.38
C LYS A 82 -9.78 4.27 0.78
N ILE A 83 -9.49 3.60 1.89
CA ILE A 83 -10.31 2.52 2.44
C ILE A 83 -10.89 3.00 3.76
N LEU A 84 -12.19 2.85 3.93
CA LEU A 84 -12.91 3.10 5.17
C LEU A 84 -13.30 1.78 5.83
N ASN A 85 -12.90 1.59 7.08
CA ASN A 85 -13.36 0.48 7.90
C ASN A 85 -14.66 0.89 8.62
N LEU A 86 -15.76 0.23 8.29
CA LEU A 86 -17.08 0.47 8.90
C LEU A 86 -17.33 -0.42 10.14
N ASN A 87 -16.35 -1.25 10.50
CA ASN A 87 -16.43 -2.16 11.63
C ASN A 87 -16.05 -1.48 12.94
N THR A 88 -16.44 -2.12 14.03
CA THR A 88 -16.02 -1.76 15.39
C THR A 88 -14.66 -2.34 15.76
N GLN A 89 -14.08 -3.19 14.90
CA GLN A 89 -12.77 -3.81 15.07
C GLN A 89 -11.83 -3.46 13.91
N ASP A 90 -10.53 -3.54 14.18
CA ASP A 90 -9.52 -3.32 13.16
C ASP A 90 -9.52 -4.45 12.12
N SER A 91 -9.22 -4.10 10.88
CA SER A 91 -9.11 -5.05 9.77
C SER A 91 -7.72 -5.00 9.15
N TYR A 92 -7.26 -6.13 8.63
CA TYR A 92 -5.97 -6.24 7.96
C TYR A 92 -6.14 -6.57 6.49
N ILE A 93 -5.43 -5.86 5.62
CA ILE A 93 -5.43 -6.17 4.19
C ILE A 93 -4.36 -7.20 3.88
N SER A 94 -4.76 -8.30 3.25
CA SER A 94 -3.88 -9.39 2.85
C SER A 94 -3.40 -9.26 1.40
N ALA A 95 -4.26 -8.77 0.50
CA ALA A 95 -3.91 -8.58 -0.89
C ALA A 95 -4.74 -7.45 -1.52
N ILE A 96 -4.16 -6.82 -2.53
CA ILE A 96 -4.78 -5.74 -3.30
C ILE A 96 -4.56 -6.09 -4.76
N ARG A 97 -5.63 -6.03 -5.52
CA ARG A 97 -5.62 -6.26 -6.96
C ARG A 97 -6.20 -5.04 -7.65
N ILE A 98 -5.48 -4.53 -8.65
CA ILE A 98 -6.00 -3.52 -9.56
C ILE A 98 -6.07 -4.16 -10.94
N ASN A 99 -7.25 -4.12 -11.57
CA ASN A 99 -7.52 -4.77 -12.85
C ASN A 99 -7.06 -6.25 -12.83
N ASP A 100 -5.97 -6.58 -13.52
CA ASP A 100 -5.45 -7.94 -13.65
C ASP A 100 -4.18 -8.23 -12.86
N GLY A 101 -3.61 -7.24 -12.16
CA GLY A 101 -2.38 -7.40 -11.41
C GLY A 101 -2.55 -7.29 -9.89
N TYR A 102 -1.63 -7.92 -9.17
CA TYR A 102 -1.56 -7.83 -7.71
C TYR A 102 -0.44 -6.89 -7.27
N PHE A 103 -0.70 -6.13 -6.22
CA PHE A 103 0.34 -5.41 -5.50
C PHE A 103 1.03 -6.36 -4.51
N LEU A 104 2.35 -6.54 -4.70
CA LEU A 104 3.19 -7.34 -3.82
C LEU A 104 3.74 -6.49 -2.67
N TYR A 105 4.14 -5.27 -2.99
CA TYR A 105 4.68 -4.29 -2.05
C TYR A 105 4.07 -2.92 -2.30
N TYR A 106 3.62 -2.25 -1.25
CA TYR A 106 2.99 -0.93 -1.33
C TYR A 106 3.23 -0.13 -0.06
N ARG A 107 2.87 1.16 -0.08
CA ARG A 107 2.98 2.08 1.06
C ARG A 107 1.59 2.46 1.55
N ALA A 108 1.51 2.99 2.76
CA ALA A 108 0.26 3.52 3.28
C ALA A 108 0.52 4.75 4.14
N TYR A 109 -0.53 5.52 4.37
CA TYR A 109 -0.53 6.68 5.25
C TYR A 109 -1.93 6.97 5.79
N ASP A 110 -1.98 7.65 6.93
CA ASP A 110 -3.24 8.19 7.47
C ASP A 110 -3.53 9.60 6.95
N THR A 111 -2.48 10.38 6.71
CA THR A 111 -2.55 11.76 6.21
C THR A 111 -1.59 11.95 5.05
N VAL A 112 -2.03 12.64 4.00
CA VAL A 112 -1.34 12.83 2.70
C VAL A 112 0.12 13.30 2.82
N SER A 113 0.50 13.95 3.92
CA SER A 113 1.84 14.52 4.11
C SER A 113 2.94 13.55 4.55
N ALA A 114 2.64 12.31 4.97
CA ALA A 114 3.67 11.39 5.45
C ALA A 114 3.28 9.92 5.35
N PHE A 115 4.13 9.12 4.70
CA PHE A 115 4.05 7.66 4.75
C PHE A 115 4.27 7.12 6.15
N ASP A 116 3.65 5.98 6.44
CA ASP A 116 3.90 5.24 7.66
C ASP A 116 5.39 4.90 7.77
N VAL A 117 5.91 4.92 9.01
CA VAL A 117 7.32 4.64 9.31
C VAL A 117 7.40 3.39 10.17
N TYR A 118 8.28 2.47 9.81
CA TYR A 118 8.59 1.27 10.56
C TYR A 118 10.10 1.19 10.80
N LYS A 119 10.51 1.29 12.07
CA LYS A 119 11.92 1.24 12.50
C LYS A 119 12.81 2.18 11.66
N ASP A 120 12.48 3.46 11.66
CA ASP A 120 13.17 4.55 10.95
C ASP A 120 13.20 4.47 9.41
N TYR A 121 12.60 3.44 8.83
CA TYR A 121 12.38 3.32 7.39
C TYR A 121 10.92 3.61 7.04
N THR A 122 10.67 4.09 5.83
CA THR A 122 9.31 4.09 5.29
C THR A 122 8.76 2.66 5.32
N ALA A 123 7.59 2.48 5.94
CA ALA A 123 6.94 1.20 6.06
C ALA A 123 6.53 0.70 4.67
N ILE A 124 6.89 -0.54 4.38
CA ILE A 124 6.48 -1.25 3.17
C ILE A 124 5.59 -2.41 3.58
N TYR A 125 4.37 -2.40 3.08
CA TYR A 125 3.38 -3.42 3.33
C TYR A 125 3.43 -4.51 2.26
N SER A 126 3.12 -5.74 2.67
CA SER A 126 3.08 -6.93 1.82
C SER A 126 2.13 -7.96 2.44
N ALA A 127 1.95 -9.12 1.80
CA ALA A 127 1.15 -10.20 2.38
C ALA A 127 1.64 -10.68 3.77
N ASN A 128 2.94 -10.55 4.04
CA ASN A 128 3.58 -10.93 5.31
C ASN A 128 3.61 -9.78 6.33
N HIS A 129 3.64 -8.53 5.85
CA HIS A 129 3.56 -7.33 6.68
C HIS A 129 2.32 -6.54 6.28
N ARG A 130 1.17 -6.93 6.83
CA ARG A 130 -0.15 -6.44 6.41
C ARG A 130 -0.42 -5.04 6.94
N VAL A 131 -1.06 -4.22 6.12
CA VAL A 131 -1.56 -2.91 6.57
C VAL A 131 -2.77 -3.07 7.47
N LEU A 132 -2.80 -2.30 8.54
CA LEU A 132 -3.92 -2.17 9.48
C LEU A 132 -4.84 -1.04 9.01
N VAL A 133 -6.13 -1.32 8.86
CA VAL A 133 -7.18 -0.32 8.69
C VAL A 133 -7.94 -0.22 10.02
N PRO A 134 -7.72 0.84 10.82
CA PRO A 134 -8.28 0.91 12.16
C PRO A 134 -9.81 0.97 12.16
N ALA A 135 -10.44 0.43 13.19
CA ALA A 135 -11.89 0.45 13.38
C ALA A 135 -12.46 1.87 13.21
N THR A 136 -13.57 2.01 12.49
CA THR A 136 -14.29 3.28 12.26
C THR A 136 -13.46 4.39 11.61
N LYS A 137 -12.27 4.08 11.07
CA LYS A 137 -11.37 5.04 10.46
C LYS A 137 -11.03 4.64 9.04
N SER A 138 -10.45 5.58 8.30
CA SER A 138 -9.91 5.32 6.98
C SER A 138 -8.39 5.15 7.00
N LYS A 139 -7.88 4.38 6.05
CA LYS A 139 -6.46 4.29 5.71
C LYS A 139 -6.30 4.54 4.21
N THR A 140 -5.29 5.30 3.82
CA THR A 140 -4.97 5.48 2.39
C THR A 140 -3.79 4.59 2.03
N LEU A 141 -3.94 3.84 0.95
CA LEU A 141 -2.92 2.97 0.39
C LEU A 141 -2.32 3.63 -0.85
N HIS A 142 -1.02 3.83 -0.83
CA HIS A 142 -0.27 4.37 -1.95
C HIS A 142 0.32 3.23 -2.77
N LEU A 143 -0.23 3.06 -3.97
CA LEU A 143 -0.01 1.94 -4.86
C LEU A 143 0.83 2.41 -6.07
N ASN A 144 2.11 2.03 -6.14
CA ASN A 144 3.00 2.40 -7.24
C ASN A 144 3.02 1.32 -8.33
N PHE A 145 2.78 1.67 -9.59
CA PHE A 145 2.91 0.70 -10.68
C PHE A 145 4.35 0.42 -11.06
N SER A 146 5.28 1.27 -10.63
CA SER A 146 6.73 1.08 -10.74
C SER A 146 7.34 0.51 -9.46
N ASP A 147 8.52 -0.10 -9.60
CA ASP A 147 9.25 -0.66 -8.47
C ASP A 147 9.60 0.40 -7.42
N ILE A 148 9.43 0.05 -6.15
CA ILE A 148 9.73 0.94 -5.04
C ILE A 148 11.19 0.75 -4.65
N THR A 149 11.97 1.83 -4.76
CA THR A 149 13.36 1.86 -4.30
C THR A 149 13.44 2.57 -2.96
N LEU A 150 13.91 1.87 -1.92
CA LEU A 150 14.23 2.46 -0.62
C LEU A 150 15.73 2.62 -0.47
N SER A 151 16.13 3.76 0.09
CA SER A 151 17.53 4.03 0.43
C SER A 151 17.66 4.38 1.91
N GLY A 152 18.66 3.81 2.55
CA GLY A 152 19.03 4.09 3.94
C GLY A 152 20.53 4.35 4.05
N SER A 153 20.95 5.06 5.08
CA SER A 153 22.37 5.21 5.37
C SER A 153 22.66 5.37 6.85
N GLU A 154 23.86 4.97 7.23
CA GLU A 154 24.35 5.01 8.60
C GLU A 154 25.85 5.35 8.61
N VAL A 155 26.27 6.06 9.65
CA VAL A 155 27.67 6.43 9.87
C VAL A 155 28.29 5.45 10.86
N ILE A 156 29.36 4.78 10.44
CA ILE A 156 30.15 3.86 11.25
C ILE A 156 31.31 4.66 11.88
N PRO A 157 31.33 4.83 13.20
CA PRO A 157 32.27 5.70 13.89
C PRO A 157 33.64 5.02 14.08
N ALA A 158 34.44 4.89 13.02
CA ALA A 158 35.79 4.35 13.13
C ALA A 158 36.77 5.29 13.85
N SER A 159 36.55 6.60 13.83
CA SER A 159 37.35 7.57 14.59
C SER A 159 36.51 8.21 15.70
N PRO A 160 36.90 8.12 16.99
CA PRO A 160 38.12 7.50 17.54
C PRO A 160 37.95 6.03 17.95
N SER A 161 36.81 5.39 17.65
CA SER A 161 36.44 4.09 18.25
C SER A 161 37.35 2.93 17.84
N TRP A 162 37.88 2.95 16.61
CA TRP A 162 38.86 1.98 16.15
C TRP A 162 40.26 2.45 16.55
N THR A 163 40.73 2.09 17.73
CA THR A 163 41.97 2.65 18.30
C THR A 163 43.25 2.00 17.76
N ASN A 164 43.17 0.79 17.20
CA ASN A 164 44.31 0.05 16.66
C ASN A 164 43.96 -0.62 15.33
N THR A 165 44.46 -0.07 14.23
CA THR A 165 44.23 -0.56 12.85
C THR A 165 44.89 -1.91 12.54
N SER A 166 45.66 -2.49 13.47
CA SER A 166 46.18 -3.85 13.32
C SER A 166 45.15 -4.91 13.72
N HIS A 167 44.13 -4.55 14.51
CA HIS A 167 43.05 -5.44 14.93
C HIS A 167 41.77 -5.11 14.16
N ASP A 168 40.92 -6.13 14.00
CA ASP A 168 39.62 -5.96 13.38
C ASP A 168 38.71 -5.07 14.24
N TYR A 169 37.90 -4.26 13.58
CA TYR A 169 36.91 -3.40 14.22
C TYR A 169 35.51 -3.84 13.83
N THR A 170 34.70 -4.22 14.81
CA THR A 170 33.32 -4.64 14.58
C THR A 170 32.36 -3.60 15.13
N TYR A 171 31.36 -3.25 14.33
CA TYR A 171 30.31 -2.31 14.68
C TYR A 171 28.93 -2.94 14.44
N ALA A 172 27.99 -2.70 15.36
CA ALA A 172 26.61 -3.12 15.23
C ALA A 172 25.83 -2.04 14.45
N LEU A 173 25.22 -2.44 13.35
CA LEU A 173 24.51 -1.56 12.42
C LEU A 173 23.09 -1.36 12.93
N GLU A 174 22.77 -0.14 13.36
CA GLU A 174 21.46 0.22 13.92
C GLU A 174 20.40 0.43 12.84
N LYS A 175 20.80 0.73 11.59
CA LYS A 175 19.89 0.97 10.47
C LYS A 175 20.00 -0.10 9.41
N HIS A 176 20.38 -1.31 9.79
CA HIS A 176 20.51 -2.41 8.83
C HIS A 176 19.13 -2.80 8.24
N PRO A 177 18.99 -2.94 6.90
CA PRO A 177 17.73 -3.29 6.24
C PRO A 177 17.02 -4.53 6.80
N TRP A 178 17.81 -5.49 7.26
CA TRP A 178 17.30 -6.75 7.81
C TRP A 178 16.45 -6.55 9.06
N GLU A 179 16.70 -5.49 9.83
CA GLU A 179 15.92 -5.20 11.03
C GLU A 179 14.46 -4.86 10.71
N SER A 180 14.26 -4.14 9.60
CA SER A 180 12.95 -3.65 9.16
C SER A 180 12.26 -4.61 8.18
N PHE A 181 13.02 -5.25 7.30
CA PHE A 181 12.47 -6.02 6.17
C PHE A 181 12.86 -7.51 6.19
N GLY A 182 13.70 -7.96 7.13
CA GLY A 182 14.15 -9.35 7.20
C GLY A 182 15.06 -9.74 6.02
N LYS A 183 14.87 -10.95 5.48
CA LYS A 183 15.73 -11.56 4.44
C LYS A 183 15.47 -11.02 3.01
N VAL A 184 15.07 -9.76 2.88
CA VAL A 184 14.88 -9.13 1.57
C VAL A 184 16.24 -8.82 0.95
N PRO A 185 16.49 -9.15 -0.34
CA PRO A 185 17.73 -8.79 -1.01
C PRO A 185 17.95 -7.27 -1.02
N TYR A 186 19.17 -6.83 -0.72
CA TYR A 186 19.57 -5.44 -0.80
C TYR A 186 20.98 -5.33 -1.36
N THR A 187 21.29 -4.14 -1.85
CA THR A 187 22.66 -3.75 -2.22
C THR A 187 23.17 -2.74 -1.22
N TYR A 188 24.49 -2.68 -1.04
CA TYR A 188 25.09 -1.72 -0.12
C TYR A 188 26.37 -1.13 -0.70
N ASN A 189 26.76 0.03 -0.19
CA ASN A 189 27.99 0.72 -0.55
C ASN A 189 28.62 1.33 0.70
N VAL A 190 29.88 0.97 0.98
CA VAL A 190 30.67 1.55 2.08
C VAL A 190 31.63 2.58 1.50
N THR A 191 31.66 3.77 2.08
CA THR A 191 32.48 4.90 1.62
C THR A 191 33.18 5.59 2.79
N TYR A 192 34.31 6.24 2.53
CA TYR A 192 34.94 7.12 3.51
C TYR A 192 34.11 8.39 3.70
N SER A 193 33.78 8.75 4.94
CA SER A 193 32.98 9.96 5.21
C SER A 193 33.69 11.26 4.82
N SER A 194 35.02 11.25 4.66
CA SER A 194 35.83 12.43 4.35
C SER A 194 35.85 12.82 2.87
N ASN A 195 35.80 11.83 1.97
CA ASN A 195 35.98 12.05 0.54
C ASN A 195 35.00 11.26 -0.34
N GLY A 196 34.11 10.45 0.24
CA GLY A 196 33.11 9.67 -0.47
C GLY A 196 33.66 8.52 -1.31
N THR A 197 34.97 8.22 -1.22
CA THR A 197 35.58 7.14 -2.01
C THR A 197 35.03 5.79 -1.54
N LYS A 198 34.68 4.93 -2.50
CA LYS A 198 34.16 3.59 -2.22
C LYS A 198 35.25 2.70 -1.62
N CYS A 199 34.93 2.05 -0.50
CA CYS A 199 35.75 1.01 0.09
C CYS A 199 35.57 -0.28 -0.72
N ILE A 200 36.69 -0.94 -1.04
CA ILE A 200 36.67 -2.24 -1.71
C ILE A 200 36.29 -3.28 -0.65
N GLU A 201 35.25 -4.09 -0.88
CA GLU A 201 34.83 -5.13 0.08
C GLU A 201 35.91 -6.20 0.28
N THR A 202 36.43 -6.74 -0.82
CA THR A 202 37.40 -7.83 -0.82
C THR A 202 38.62 -7.47 0.04
N ASN A 203 38.87 -8.29 1.06
CA ASN A 203 39.97 -8.19 2.03
C ASN A 203 39.95 -6.97 2.96
N ASN A 204 38.96 -6.07 2.90
CA ASN A 204 38.89 -4.93 3.81
C ASN A 204 37.77 -5.02 4.83
N PHE A 205 36.64 -5.61 4.47
CA PHE A 205 35.53 -5.75 5.42
C PHE A 205 34.57 -6.87 5.03
N SER A 206 33.77 -7.29 6.00
CA SER A 206 32.63 -8.20 5.80
C SER A 206 31.40 -7.70 6.55
N ILE A 207 30.22 -8.03 6.05
CA ILE A 207 28.95 -7.78 6.72
C ILE A 207 28.33 -9.12 7.13
N ASP A 208 27.97 -9.21 8.41
CA ASP A 208 27.17 -10.29 8.97
C ASP A 208 25.73 -9.82 9.09
N ASN A 209 24.88 -10.31 8.19
CA ASN A 209 23.50 -9.87 8.09
C ASN A 209 22.61 -10.43 9.21
N GLU A 210 22.94 -11.61 9.75
CA GLU A 210 22.13 -12.25 10.80
C GLU A 210 22.32 -11.54 12.15
N ASN A 211 23.55 -11.10 12.41
CA ASN A 211 23.88 -10.33 13.61
C ASN A 211 23.86 -8.81 13.38
N MET A 212 23.56 -8.35 12.16
CA MET A 212 23.53 -6.94 11.75
C MET A 212 24.84 -6.21 12.12
N LYS A 213 25.98 -6.81 11.76
CA LYS A 213 27.31 -6.28 12.10
C LYS A 213 28.15 -6.08 10.86
N ILE A 214 29.00 -5.08 10.90
CA ILE A 214 30.09 -4.91 9.95
C ILE A 214 31.42 -5.06 10.68
N THR A 215 32.34 -5.82 10.07
CA THR A 215 33.70 -6.00 10.58
C THR A 215 34.69 -5.45 9.56
N PHE A 216 35.42 -4.42 9.93
CA PHE A 216 36.58 -3.91 9.19
C PHE A 216 37.81 -4.71 9.58
N PHE A 217 38.50 -5.27 8.61
CA PHE A 217 39.70 -6.07 8.83
C PHE A 217 40.90 -5.17 9.11
N GLY A 218 41.62 -5.48 10.18
CA GLY A 218 42.88 -4.84 10.49
C GLY A 218 44.02 -5.33 9.58
N THR A 219 45.18 -4.69 9.66
CA THR A 219 46.34 -5.05 8.84
C THR A 219 46.83 -6.48 9.11
N ASN A 220 46.66 -7.02 10.32
CA ASN A 220 46.98 -8.42 10.63
C ASN A 220 46.07 -9.42 9.91
N SER A 221 44.85 -8.99 9.57
CA SER A 221 43.86 -9.77 8.84
C SER A 221 43.90 -9.50 7.32
N GLY A 222 44.87 -8.69 6.86
CA GLY A 222 45.06 -8.34 5.45
C GLY A 222 44.28 -7.10 4.97
N GLY A 223 43.63 -6.37 5.88
CA GLY A 223 42.89 -5.14 5.56
C GLY A 223 43.77 -3.92 5.37
N ASN A 224 43.29 -2.97 4.57
CA ASN A 224 43.98 -1.72 4.24
C ASN A 224 43.16 -0.47 4.61
N LEU A 225 42.11 -0.63 5.42
CA LEU A 225 41.30 0.48 5.92
C LEU A 225 42.00 1.16 7.11
N THR A 226 41.71 2.44 7.29
CA THR A 226 42.34 3.31 8.30
C THR A 226 41.31 3.85 9.29
N ASN A 227 41.71 4.17 10.51
CA ASN A 227 40.84 4.75 11.54
C ASN A 227 40.83 6.29 11.56
N ILE A 228 41.39 6.95 10.55
CA ILE A 228 41.53 8.42 10.54
C ILE A 228 40.20 9.15 10.28
N THR A 229 39.22 8.48 9.69
CA THR A 229 37.91 9.03 9.35
C THR A 229 36.82 7.99 9.60
N ASN A 230 35.59 8.45 9.76
CA ASN A 230 34.43 7.56 9.80
C ASN A 230 34.12 6.99 8.41
N TYR A 231 33.25 5.99 8.39
CA TYR A 231 32.75 5.38 7.17
C TYR A 231 31.25 5.57 7.10
N ASN A 232 30.72 5.70 5.89
CA ASN A 232 29.28 5.70 5.66
C ASN A 232 28.92 4.41 4.93
N ILE A 233 27.93 3.70 5.45
CA ILE A 233 27.28 2.61 4.72
C ILE A 233 25.93 3.09 4.21
N ALA A 234 25.70 2.95 2.92
CA ALA A 234 24.42 3.21 2.28
C ALA A 234 23.83 1.90 1.78
N TYR A 235 22.52 1.73 1.94
CA TYR A 235 21.76 0.57 1.51
C TYR A 235 20.75 0.99 0.45
N THR A 236 20.54 0.12 -0.54
CA THR A 236 19.47 0.28 -1.53
C THR A 236 18.71 -1.03 -1.65
N ILE A 237 17.40 -0.96 -1.45
CA ILE A 237 16.47 -2.08 -1.48
C ILE A 237 15.45 -1.81 -2.58
N ASN A 238 15.25 -2.79 -3.46
CA ASN A 238 14.28 -2.69 -4.54
C ASN A 238 13.14 -3.67 -4.28
N PHE A 239 11.92 -3.16 -4.26
CA PHE A 239 10.70 -3.94 -4.11
C PHE A 239 9.92 -3.91 -5.41
N THR A 240 9.62 -5.09 -5.96
CA THR A 240 8.73 -5.20 -7.11
C THR A 240 7.31 -4.89 -6.68
N SER A 241 6.80 -3.70 -7.00
CA SER A 241 5.54 -3.23 -6.40
C SER A 241 4.32 -3.95 -6.97
N TYR A 242 4.23 -4.04 -8.30
CA TYR A 242 3.03 -4.49 -9.00
C TYR A 242 3.35 -5.58 -10.03
N ALA A 243 2.61 -6.69 -9.95
CA ALA A 243 2.73 -7.83 -10.85
C ALA A 243 1.58 -7.83 -11.86
N GLY A 244 1.59 -6.87 -12.79
CA GLY A 244 0.59 -6.75 -13.85
C GLY A 244 0.93 -5.68 -14.88
N ALA A 245 0.02 -5.43 -15.82
CA ALA A 245 0.13 -4.32 -16.76
C ALA A 245 -0.42 -3.04 -16.13
N THR A 246 0.34 -1.94 -16.27
CA THR A 246 -0.07 -0.62 -15.80
C THR A 246 -1.36 -0.18 -16.50
N PRO A 247 -2.41 0.22 -15.76
CA PRO A 247 -3.66 0.70 -16.36
C PRO A 247 -3.46 1.97 -17.19
N SER A 248 -4.17 2.05 -18.32
CA SER A 248 -4.27 3.28 -19.11
C SER A 248 -5.22 4.28 -18.44
N LYS A 249 -5.02 5.58 -18.69
CA LYS A 249 -5.92 6.64 -18.21
C LYS A 249 -7.34 6.56 -18.78
N ASN A 250 -7.50 5.92 -19.93
CA ASN A 250 -8.79 5.82 -20.62
C ASN A 250 -9.56 4.57 -20.23
N ASP A 251 -8.94 3.64 -19.50
CA ASP A 251 -9.54 2.37 -19.12
C ASP A 251 -10.10 2.45 -17.70
N PRO A 252 -11.24 1.80 -17.41
CA PRO A 252 -11.74 1.66 -16.05
C PRO A 252 -10.71 1.00 -15.11
N ILE A 253 -10.74 1.44 -13.85
CA ILE A 253 -9.92 0.89 -12.77
C ILE A 253 -10.81 0.08 -11.85
N LYS A 254 -10.62 -1.23 -11.86
CA LYS A 254 -11.25 -2.15 -10.92
C LYS A 254 -10.34 -2.37 -9.72
N ALA A 255 -10.73 -1.88 -8.56
CA ALA A 255 -10.02 -2.13 -7.31
C ALA A 255 -10.66 -3.31 -6.57
N GLU A 256 -9.86 -4.31 -6.20
CA GLU A 256 -10.27 -5.41 -5.33
C GLU A 256 -9.33 -5.49 -4.13
N ILE A 257 -9.91 -5.53 -2.92
CA ILE A 257 -9.19 -5.68 -1.66
C ILE A 257 -9.61 -6.98 -1.01
N ILE A 258 -8.62 -7.74 -0.54
CA ILE A 258 -8.80 -9.01 0.15
C ILE A 258 -8.27 -8.86 1.57
N THR A 259 -9.12 -9.11 2.56
CA THR A 259 -8.74 -8.98 3.98
C THR A 259 -8.11 -10.25 4.53
N SER A 260 -7.64 -10.21 5.77
CA SER A 260 -7.17 -11.40 6.50
C SER A 260 -8.25 -12.46 6.71
N TYR A 261 -9.53 -12.06 6.67
CA TYR A 261 -10.67 -12.96 6.75
C TYR A 261 -11.11 -13.49 5.37
N ILE A 262 -10.35 -13.19 4.31
CA ILE A 262 -10.58 -13.63 2.92
C ILE A 262 -11.84 -12.98 2.30
N ASN A 263 -12.45 -12.01 2.99
CA ASN A 263 -13.49 -11.19 2.41
C ASN A 263 -12.93 -10.34 1.28
N VAL A 264 -13.73 -10.18 0.22
CA VAL A 264 -13.34 -9.44 -0.98
C VAL A 264 -14.26 -8.25 -1.17
N PHE A 265 -13.67 -7.07 -1.15
CA PHE A 265 -14.36 -5.80 -1.40
C PHE A 265 -13.91 -5.26 -2.75
N LYS A 266 -14.86 -4.82 -3.57
CA LYS A 266 -14.59 -4.43 -4.96
C LYS A 266 -15.28 -3.11 -5.27
N GLU A 267 -14.58 -2.25 -6.00
CA GLU A 267 -15.11 -1.02 -6.56
C GLU A 267 -14.62 -0.89 -8.00
N LEU A 268 -15.46 -0.30 -8.86
CA LEU A 268 -15.12 -0.03 -10.25
C LEU A 268 -15.18 1.47 -10.45
N PHE A 269 -14.05 2.05 -10.85
CA PHE A 269 -13.87 3.45 -11.13
C PHE A 269 -13.83 3.65 -12.65
N THR A 270 -14.75 4.43 -13.22
CA THR A 270 -14.83 4.69 -14.66
C THR A 270 -14.40 6.11 -14.99
N PRO A 271 -13.56 6.33 -16.03
CA PRO A 271 -13.25 7.68 -16.45
C PRO A 271 -14.49 8.43 -16.93
N PRO A 272 -14.55 9.75 -16.72
CA PRO A 272 -15.70 10.54 -17.13
C PRO A 272 -15.76 10.67 -18.66
N MET A 273 -16.95 10.84 -19.21
CA MET A 273 -17.21 10.96 -20.64
C MET A 273 -17.38 12.43 -21.05
N PRO A 274 -16.38 13.05 -21.70
CA PRO A 274 -16.45 14.43 -22.16
C PRO A 274 -17.38 14.56 -23.36
N LEU A 275 -18.32 15.50 -23.27
CA LEU A 275 -19.17 15.93 -24.37
C LEU A 275 -19.13 17.45 -24.43
N ALA A 276 -18.93 17.98 -25.63
CA ALA A 276 -18.85 19.41 -25.88
C ALA A 276 -19.80 19.78 -27.03
N ASP A 277 -20.70 20.72 -26.77
CA ASP A 277 -21.46 21.45 -27.78
C ASP A 277 -20.80 22.82 -28.01
N VAL A 278 -20.80 23.28 -29.26
CA VAL A 278 -20.25 24.59 -29.62
C VAL A 278 -21.25 25.37 -30.44
N GLN A 279 -21.66 26.52 -29.89
CA GLN A 279 -22.65 27.40 -30.50
C GLN A 279 -21.99 28.68 -30.98
N PHE A 280 -22.23 29.03 -32.23
CA PHE A 280 -21.85 30.34 -32.77
C PHE A 280 -22.94 31.37 -32.49
N LYS A 281 -22.55 32.52 -31.92
CA LYS A 281 -23.45 33.64 -31.63
C LYS A 281 -22.82 34.95 -32.07
N ALA A 282 -23.68 35.93 -32.32
CA ALA A 282 -23.27 37.30 -32.63
C ALA A 282 -24.09 38.27 -31.77
N GLU A 283 -23.44 39.27 -31.21
CA GLU A 283 -24.09 40.36 -30.47
C GLU A 283 -23.90 41.70 -31.17
N GLN A 284 -24.92 42.55 -31.07
CA GLN A 284 -24.85 43.91 -31.58
C GLN A 284 -24.21 44.82 -30.54
N VAL A 285 -23.10 45.44 -30.91
CA VAL A 285 -22.39 46.41 -30.07
C VAL A 285 -22.63 47.82 -30.61
N PRO A 286 -23.25 48.73 -29.85
CA PRO A 286 -23.46 50.10 -30.29
C PRO A 286 -22.13 50.85 -30.41
N THR A 287 -21.89 51.48 -31.56
CA THR A 287 -20.66 52.25 -31.83
C THR A 287 -20.89 53.77 -31.81
N GLY A 288 -22.10 54.22 -31.44
CA GLY A 288 -22.54 55.63 -31.47
C GLY A 288 -23.22 56.00 -32.80
N ASN A 289 -23.92 57.15 -32.84
CA ASN A 289 -24.62 57.67 -34.02
C ASN A 289 -25.60 56.68 -34.70
N ASN A 290 -26.38 55.91 -33.92
CA ASN A 290 -27.28 54.86 -34.44
C ASN A 290 -26.57 53.76 -35.28
N SER A 291 -25.25 53.60 -35.13
CA SER A 291 -24.47 52.54 -35.78
C SER A 291 -24.22 51.37 -34.81
N PHE A 292 -24.14 50.16 -35.37
CA PHE A 292 -23.87 48.92 -34.65
C PHE A 292 -22.74 48.16 -35.34
N THR A 293 -21.88 47.52 -34.55
CA THR A 293 -20.97 46.46 -35.01
C THR A 293 -21.47 45.12 -34.51
N TYR A 294 -21.04 44.03 -35.14
CA TYR A 294 -21.32 42.68 -34.69
C TYR A 294 -20.05 42.07 -34.12
N ASP A 295 -20.11 41.67 -32.86
CA ASP A 295 -19.07 40.87 -32.22
C ASP A 295 -19.52 39.41 -32.25
N ASN A 296 -18.70 38.56 -32.85
CA ASN A 296 -18.94 37.13 -32.95
C ASN A 296 -18.26 36.42 -31.78
N TYR A 297 -18.95 35.44 -31.19
CA TYR A 297 -18.42 34.65 -30.10
C TYR A 297 -18.94 33.22 -30.16
N LEU A 298 -18.16 32.32 -29.56
CA LEU A 298 -18.51 30.93 -29.35
C LEU A 298 -18.97 30.74 -27.90
N ILE A 299 -20.01 29.95 -27.73
CA ILE A 299 -20.34 29.34 -26.44
C ILE A 299 -19.87 27.90 -26.51
N LEU A 300 -18.92 27.55 -25.64
CA LEU A 300 -18.48 26.19 -25.42
C LEU A 300 -19.26 25.65 -24.22
N ASP A 301 -19.99 24.57 -24.43
CA ASP A 301 -20.91 24.01 -23.45
C ASP A 301 -20.55 22.53 -23.21
N ALA A 302 -20.14 22.20 -21.99
CA ALA A 302 -19.82 20.85 -21.56
C ALA A 302 -20.92 20.23 -20.67
N SER A 303 -22.10 20.84 -20.57
CA SER A 303 -23.17 20.41 -19.65
C SER A 303 -23.72 19.02 -19.92
N ASP A 304 -23.56 18.50 -21.14
CA ASP A 304 -23.92 17.14 -21.51
C ASP A 304 -22.83 16.11 -21.16
N SER A 305 -21.68 16.53 -20.60
CA SER A 305 -20.65 15.61 -20.12
C SER A 305 -21.20 14.77 -18.95
N LEU A 306 -20.79 13.51 -18.89
CA LEU A 306 -21.37 12.53 -17.97
C LEU A 306 -20.27 11.74 -17.26
N ASP A 307 -20.50 11.43 -16.00
CA ASP A 307 -19.68 10.51 -15.22
C ASP A 307 -20.55 9.32 -14.76
N PRO A 308 -20.27 8.08 -15.19
CA PRO A 308 -21.15 6.93 -14.90
C PRO A 308 -21.21 6.52 -13.42
N ASP A 309 -20.14 6.73 -12.66
CA ASP A 309 -19.99 6.30 -11.26
C ASP A 309 -19.99 7.45 -10.26
N GLY A 310 -19.92 8.70 -10.73
CA GLY A 310 -19.90 9.88 -9.87
C GLY A 310 -20.45 11.15 -10.52
N PHE A 311 -19.72 12.25 -10.33
CA PHE A 311 -20.03 13.54 -10.92
C PHE A 311 -18.78 14.34 -11.27
N ILE A 312 -18.89 15.18 -12.30
CA ILE A 312 -17.77 16.00 -12.77
C ILE A 312 -17.54 17.20 -11.85
N THR A 313 -16.30 17.38 -11.40
CA THR A 313 -15.90 18.45 -10.48
C THR A 313 -15.16 19.60 -11.17
N ASP A 314 -14.47 19.35 -12.29
CA ASP A 314 -13.66 20.35 -12.99
C ASP A 314 -13.81 20.27 -14.51
N TYR A 315 -13.81 21.45 -15.16
CA TYR A 315 -13.93 21.61 -16.61
C TYR A 315 -12.87 22.60 -17.10
N LYS A 316 -12.01 22.15 -18.02
CA LYS A 316 -10.92 22.94 -18.59
C LYS A 316 -10.90 22.83 -20.10
N TRP A 317 -10.90 23.96 -20.77
CA TRP A 317 -10.90 24.06 -22.22
C TRP A 317 -9.52 24.46 -22.73
N ALA A 318 -9.09 23.81 -23.81
CA ALA A 318 -7.98 24.24 -24.63
C ALA A 318 -8.48 24.73 -25.98
N VAL A 319 -7.93 25.84 -26.46
CA VAL A 319 -8.36 26.48 -27.71
C VAL A 319 -7.14 26.90 -28.50
N TRP A 320 -7.17 26.61 -29.80
CA TRP A 320 -6.16 27.01 -30.76
C TRP A 320 -6.79 27.83 -31.89
N GLU A 321 -6.07 28.86 -32.34
CA GLU A 321 -6.40 29.67 -33.52
C GLU A 321 -5.31 29.53 -34.58
N ASP A 322 -5.66 29.02 -35.76
CA ASP A 322 -4.71 28.74 -36.85
C ASP A 322 -3.47 27.95 -36.37
N SER A 323 -3.70 27.01 -35.46
CA SER A 323 -2.68 26.18 -34.77
C SER A 323 -1.88 26.86 -33.65
N ASN A 324 -2.13 28.13 -33.35
CA ASN A 324 -1.56 28.80 -32.18
C ASN A 324 -2.41 28.51 -30.93
N LEU A 325 -1.82 27.93 -29.90
CA LEU A 325 -2.48 27.65 -28.63
C LEU A 325 -2.79 28.96 -27.89
N ILE A 326 -4.07 29.27 -27.74
CA ILE A 326 -4.57 30.46 -27.03
C ILE A 326 -4.82 30.13 -25.56
N TYR A 327 -5.52 29.00 -25.32
CA TYR A 327 -5.78 28.48 -23.99
C TYR A 327 -5.21 27.07 -23.89
N ASP A 328 -4.34 26.84 -22.91
CA ASP A 328 -3.75 25.53 -22.59
C ASP A 328 -4.43 24.96 -21.34
N TYR A 329 -5.66 24.46 -21.52
CA TYR A 329 -6.50 23.92 -20.43
C TYR A 329 -6.61 24.84 -19.21
N ASN A 330 -6.59 26.16 -19.45
CA ASN A 330 -6.67 27.19 -18.43
C ASN A 330 -7.95 28.04 -18.53
N LEU A 331 -8.76 27.85 -19.58
CA LEU A 331 -10.11 28.40 -19.67
C LEU A 331 -11.06 27.46 -18.91
N SER A 332 -11.52 27.88 -17.73
CA SER A 332 -12.30 27.01 -16.82
C SER A 332 -13.79 27.33 -16.81
N GLY A 333 -14.59 26.29 -16.60
CA GLY A 333 -16.04 26.36 -16.46
C GLY A 333 -16.78 25.37 -17.34
N MET A 334 -17.94 24.92 -16.86
CA MET A 334 -18.82 24.00 -17.60
C MET A 334 -19.36 24.66 -18.88
N ILE A 335 -19.69 25.96 -18.82
CA ILE A 335 -20.09 26.75 -19.98
C ILE A 335 -19.22 28.00 -20.01
N VAL A 336 -18.53 28.22 -21.12
CA VAL A 336 -17.62 29.35 -21.30
C VAL A 336 -17.90 30.09 -22.60
N ARG A 337 -17.68 31.41 -22.57
CA ARG A 337 -17.69 32.25 -23.76
C ARG A 337 -16.26 32.43 -24.27
N TYR A 338 -16.06 32.23 -25.56
CA TYR A 338 -14.79 32.46 -26.25
C TYR A 338 -15.02 33.41 -27.42
N ASP A 339 -14.24 34.48 -27.52
CA ASP A 339 -14.36 35.46 -28.60
C ASP A 339 -13.22 35.22 -29.61
N PRO A 340 -13.47 34.56 -30.76
CA PRO A 340 -12.43 34.24 -31.73
C PRO A 340 -11.97 35.47 -32.52
N LEU A 341 -10.71 35.47 -32.93
CA LEU A 341 -10.21 36.45 -33.89
C LEU A 341 -10.85 36.21 -35.27
N TYR A 342 -11.35 37.29 -35.89
CA TYR A 342 -12.26 37.37 -37.04
C TYR A 342 -11.94 36.51 -38.29
N THR A 343 -10.79 35.86 -38.38
CA THR A 343 -10.36 35.08 -39.56
C THR A 343 -9.63 33.78 -39.24
N SER A 344 -9.75 33.25 -38.01
CA SER A 344 -8.97 32.09 -37.59
C SER A 344 -9.77 30.78 -37.60
N ASN A 345 -9.12 29.69 -38.03
CA ASN A 345 -9.66 28.35 -37.80
C ASN A 345 -9.51 28.02 -36.31
N VAL A 346 -10.61 27.65 -35.67
CA VAL A 346 -10.64 27.38 -34.23
C VAL A 346 -10.63 25.87 -34.02
N THR A 347 -9.66 25.38 -33.24
CA THR A 347 -9.64 24.01 -32.72
C THR A 347 -9.90 24.06 -31.22
N ILE A 348 -10.75 23.19 -30.70
CA ILE A 348 -11.13 23.14 -29.29
C ILE A 348 -10.92 21.72 -28.76
N ASP A 349 -10.44 21.64 -27.52
CA ASP A 349 -10.43 20.43 -26.71
C ASP A 349 -11.01 20.73 -25.32
N LEU A 350 -11.57 19.69 -24.71
CA LEU A 350 -12.14 19.75 -23.36
C LEU A 350 -11.47 18.68 -22.52
N GLN A 351 -10.97 19.05 -21.35
CA GLN A 351 -10.56 18.15 -20.28
C GLN A 351 -11.53 18.29 -19.12
N ILE A 352 -12.06 17.15 -18.66
CA ILE A 352 -12.91 17.08 -17.46
C ILE A 352 -12.24 16.21 -16.39
N THR A 353 -12.56 16.50 -15.12
CA THR A 353 -12.14 15.71 -13.95
C THR A 353 -13.36 15.38 -13.10
N ASP A 354 -13.50 14.13 -12.66
CA ASP A 354 -14.58 13.68 -11.77
C ASP A 354 -14.28 13.88 -10.28
N ASP A 355 -15.13 13.36 -9.39
CA ASP A 355 -14.96 13.41 -7.94
C ASP A 355 -13.96 12.39 -7.39
N ASP A 356 -13.55 11.44 -8.22
CA ASP A 356 -12.52 10.42 -7.98
C ASP A 356 -11.16 10.80 -8.60
N GLY A 357 -11.03 12.03 -9.11
CA GLY A 357 -9.79 12.54 -9.70
C GLY A 357 -9.40 11.92 -11.05
N MET A 358 -10.23 11.07 -11.65
CA MET A 358 -9.98 10.59 -13.01
C MET A 358 -10.26 11.70 -14.01
N THR A 359 -9.45 11.72 -15.07
CA THR A 359 -9.51 12.76 -16.10
C THR A 359 -9.70 12.16 -17.47
N SER A 360 -10.45 12.87 -18.31
CA SER A 360 -10.69 12.46 -19.69
C SER A 360 -10.72 13.67 -20.61
N ARG A 361 -10.27 13.48 -21.85
CA ARG A 361 -10.24 14.54 -22.86
C ARG A 361 -11.11 14.20 -24.06
N LEU A 362 -11.78 15.21 -24.60
CA LEU A 362 -12.57 15.07 -25.82
C LEU A 362 -11.71 14.55 -26.98
N SER A 363 -10.48 15.06 -27.12
CA SER A 363 -9.50 14.61 -28.11
C SER A 363 -9.15 13.12 -28.04
N GLN A 364 -9.26 12.50 -26.87
CA GLN A 364 -8.98 11.06 -26.67
C GLN A 364 -10.19 10.19 -27.02
N VAL A 365 -11.40 10.69 -26.83
CA VAL A 365 -12.64 9.93 -27.00
C VAL A 365 -13.24 10.13 -28.40
N SER A 366 -13.38 11.38 -28.82
CA SER A 366 -14.09 11.78 -30.04
C SER A 366 -13.24 12.63 -30.99
N GLY A 367 -12.06 13.08 -30.56
CA GLY A 367 -11.20 13.99 -31.31
C GLY A 367 -11.46 15.46 -30.98
N TYR A 368 -10.76 16.36 -31.68
CA TYR A 368 -10.93 17.80 -31.49
C TYR A 368 -12.18 18.32 -32.19
N VAL A 369 -12.82 19.33 -31.61
CA VAL A 369 -13.82 20.13 -32.33
C VAL A 369 -13.07 21.14 -33.20
N LYS A 370 -13.41 21.20 -34.50
CA LYS A 370 -12.78 22.12 -35.46
C LYS A 370 -13.85 22.96 -36.15
N ILE A 371 -13.63 24.26 -36.15
CA ILE A 371 -14.49 25.27 -36.79
C ILE A 371 -13.63 25.99 -37.83
N TYR A 372 -14.14 26.06 -39.06
CA TYR A 372 -13.46 26.62 -40.22
C TYR A 372 -14.17 27.88 -40.73
#